data_AF-A0A242LQQ6-F1
#
_entry.id   AF-A0A242LQQ6-F1
#
_cell.length_a   1.000
_cell.length_b   1.000
_cell.length_c   1.000
_cell.angle_alpha   90.00
_cell.angle_beta   90.00
_cell.angle_gamma   90.00
#
_symmetry.space_group_name_H-M   'P 1'
#
loop_
_entity.id
_entity.type
_entity.pdbx_description
1 polymer ?
#
loop_
_entity_poly.entity_id
_entity_poly.type
_entity_poly.pdbx_seq_one_letter_code
_entity_poly.pdbx_strand_id
1 'polypeptide(L)'
;MRYVKTVHLKDHIRPAQYFYSLHLVPFRKVSSKRINIEGTVYNFWSFPKIKKRDYLIAFPLKKIDHFIVFEYVDPYQYLTLSSKKVYQKTDFKMQKKKVEYIYDDWESAES
;
A
#
# COMPACT_ATOMS: atom_id res chain seq x y z
N MET A 1 -1.55 -1.15 6.18
CA MET A 1 -1.72 -1.62 4.79
C MET A 1 -2.04 -3.11 4.77
N ARG A 2 -2.84 -3.56 3.80
CA ARG A 2 -3.22 -4.96 3.59
C ARG A 2 -2.78 -5.43 2.21
N TYR A 3 -2.08 -6.55 2.13
CA TYR A 3 -1.84 -7.23 0.85
C TYR A 3 -3.17 -7.73 0.26
N VAL A 4 -3.44 -7.39 -1.00
CA VAL A 4 -4.65 -7.83 -1.71
C VAL A 4 -4.30 -8.93 -2.70
N LYS A 5 -3.39 -8.64 -3.63
CA LYS A 5 -2.95 -9.59 -4.66
C LYS A 5 -1.66 -9.14 -5.34
N THR A 6 -1.05 -10.06 -6.07
CA THR A 6 0.00 -9.78 -7.05
C THR A 6 -0.59 -9.92 -8.45
N VAL A 7 -0.27 -8.99 -9.35
CA VAL A 7 -0.71 -9.02 -10.75
C VAL A 7 0.53 -9.14 -11.62
N HIS A 8 0.61 -10.19 -12.41
CA HIS A 8 1.69 -10.41 -13.37
C HIS A 8 1.36 -9.75 -14.71
N LEU A 9 2.36 -9.11 -15.30
CA LEU A 9 2.27 -8.41 -16.56
C LEU A 9 2.77 -9.35 -17.67
N LYS A 10 2.05 -9.40 -18.78
CA LYS A 10 2.47 -10.19 -19.96
C LYS A 10 3.68 -9.54 -20.63
N ASP A 11 3.66 -8.21 -20.73
CA ASP A 11 4.69 -7.40 -21.37
C ASP A 11 5.33 -6.46 -20.36
N HIS A 12 6.57 -6.05 -20.64
CA HIS A 12 7.21 -5.01 -19.87
C HIS A 12 6.53 -3.66 -20.12
N ILE A 13 5.91 -3.09 -19.08
CA ILE A 13 5.25 -1.79 -19.14
C ILE A 13 5.73 -0.89 -18.00
N ARG A 14 6.01 0.38 -18.32
CA ARG A 14 6.37 1.35 -17.28
C ARG A 14 5.14 1.68 -16.42
N PRO A 15 5.29 1.94 -15.10
CA PRO A 15 4.15 2.20 -14.22
C PRO A 15 3.21 3.29 -14.73
N ALA A 16 3.75 4.41 -15.23
CA ALA A 16 2.95 5.49 -15.78
C ALA A 16 2.10 5.05 -17.00
N GLN A 17 2.70 4.27 -17.92
CA GLN A 17 1.99 3.73 -19.08
C GLN A 17 0.86 2.79 -18.64
N TYR A 18 1.10 1.98 -17.62
CA TYR A 18 0.08 1.11 -17.05
C TYR A 18 -1.11 1.91 -16.51
N PHE A 19 -0.86 2.96 -15.72
CA PHE A 19 -1.93 3.82 -15.21
C PHE A 19 -2.72 4.52 -16.31
N TYR A 20 -2.04 5.04 -17.34
CA TYR A 20 -2.71 5.65 -18.49
C TYR A 20 -3.59 4.66 -19.25
N SER A 21 -3.11 3.43 -19.47
CA SER A 21 -3.89 2.40 -20.19
C SER A 21 -5.21 2.05 -19.49
N LEU A 22 -5.27 2.24 -18.17
CA LEU A 22 -6.45 1.98 -17.34
C LEU A 22 -7.23 3.26 -16.99
N HIS A 23 -6.87 4.41 -17.55
CA HIS A 23 -7.48 5.71 -17.23
C HIS A 23 -7.47 6.03 -15.73
N LEU A 24 -6.45 5.56 -14.99
CA LEU A 24 -6.30 5.76 -13.55
C LEU A 24 -5.59 7.08 -13.24
N VAL A 25 -6.20 8.20 -13.65
CA VAL A 25 -5.64 9.55 -13.51
C VAL A 25 -6.46 10.37 -12.51
N PRO A 26 -5.83 11.13 -11.58
CA PRO A 26 -4.38 11.32 -11.42
C PRO A 26 -3.69 10.16 -10.69
N PHE A 27 -2.46 9.84 -11.11
CA PHE A 27 -1.57 8.91 -10.41
C PHE A 27 -0.25 9.60 -10.03
N ARG A 28 0.39 9.11 -8.97
CA ARG A 28 1.72 9.59 -8.56
C ARG A 28 2.53 8.51 -7.87
N LYS A 29 3.85 8.57 -8.01
CA LYS A 29 4.79 7.85 -7.15
C LYS A 29 4.77 8.52 -5.78
N VAL A 30 4.39 7.79 -4.72
CA VAL A 30 4.13 8.39 -3.40
C VAL A 30 5.34 8.46 -2.48
N SER A 31 6.41 7.71 -2.79
CA SER A 31 7.64 7.76 -2.03
C SER A 31 8.85 7.42 -2.89
N SER A 32 9.99 8.02 -2.56
CA SER A 32 11.31 7.53 -2.99
C SER A 32 11.80 6.34 -2.16
N LYS A 33 11.13 6.01 -1.04
CA LYS A 33 11.46 4.85 -0.22
C LYS A 33 11.34 3.56 -1.02
N ARG A 34 12.42 2.80 -0.97
CA ARG A 34 12.56 1.48 -1.58
C ARG A 34 12.27 0.44 -0.52
N ILE A 35 11.18 -0.29 -0.67
CA ILE A 35 10.77 -1.30 0.30
C ILE A 35 11.05 -2.68 -0.29
N ASN A 36 11.76 -3.51 0.49
CA ASN A 36 12.04 -4.88 0.12
C ASN A 36 10.91 -5.78 0.62
N ILE A 37 10.24 -6.48 -0.30
CA ILE A 37 9.21 -7.46 0.00
C ILE A 37 9.64 -8.77 -0.66
N GLU A 38 9.88 -9.81 0.14
CA GLU A 38 10.27 -11.15 -0.32
C GLU A 38 11.49 -11.12 -1.28
N GLY A 39 12.48 -10.27 -0.96
CA GLY A 39 13.71 -10.14 -1.75
C GLY A 39 13.61 -9.21 -2.97
N THR A 40 12.40 -8.75 -3.32
CA THR A 40 12.19 -7.79 -4.42
C THR A 40 12.01 -6.38 -3.88
N VAL A 41 12.65 -5.40 -4.53
CA VAL A 41 12.57 -4.00 -4.11
C VAL A 41 11.50 -3.27 -4.92
N TYR A 42 10.58 -2.59 -4.23
CA TYR A 42 9.43 -1.91 -4.84
C TYR A 42 9.39 -0.41 -4.54
N ASN A 43 8.71 0.33 -5.42
CA ASN A 43 8.24 1.70 -5.22
C ASN A 43 6.72 1.73 -5.20
N PHE A 44 6.15 2.54 -4.31
CA PHE A 44 4.70 2.70 -4.20
C PHE A 44 4.17 3.83 -5.10
N TRP A 45 2.97 3.60 -5.61
CA TRP A 45 2.21 4.50 -6.46
C TRP A 45 0.76 4.57 -5.97
N SER A 46 0.21 5.77 -5.90
CA SER A 46 -1.20 6.02 -5.63
C SER A 46 -1.92 6.42 -6.91
N PHE A 47 -3.21 6.13 -6.94
CA PHE A 47 -4.15 6.46 -8.00
C PHE A 47 -5.52 6.72 -7.36
N PRO A 48 -6.54 7.19 -8.11
CA PRO A 48 -7.83 7.55 -7.54
C PRO A 48 -8.54 6.35 -6.91
N LYS A 49 -9.44 6.62 -5.96
CA LYS A 49 -10.19 5.58 -5.26
C LYS A 49 -11.03 4.76 -6.24
N ILE A 50 -11.06 3.45 -6.01
CA ILE A 50 -11.92 2.53 -6.77
C ILE A 50 -13.01 2.01 -5.83
N LYS A 51 -14.28 2.23 -6.18
CA LYS A 51 -15.46 1.73 -5.43
C LYS A 51 -15.36 1.98 -3.91
N LYS A 52 -15.04 3.22 -3.53
CA LYS A 52 -14.87 3.70 -2.14
C LYS A 52 -13.68 3.11 -1.35
N ARG A 53 -12.81 2.34 -1.98
CA ARG A 53 -11.59 1.81 -1.35
C ARG A 53 -10.35 2.48 -1.89
N ASP A 54 -9.37 2.57 -1.00
CA ASP A 54 -8.09 3.23 -1.20
C ASP A 54 -7.01 2.17 -1.43
N TYR A 55 -6.28 2.31 -2.54
CA TYR A 55 -5.30 1.33 -2.99
C TYR A 55 -3.96 1.97 -3.35
N LEU A 56 -2.88 1.28 -2.98
CA LEU A 56 -1.53 1.52 -3.46
C LEU A 56 -1.10 0.37 -4.34
N ILE A 57 -0.33 0.67 -5.38
CA ILE A 57 0.36 -0.32 -6.17
C ILE A 57 1.87 -0.21 -5.92
N ALA A 58 2.51 -1.34 -5.71
CA ALA A 58 3.96 -1.46 -5.58
C ALA A 58 4.52 -2.09 -6.85
N PHE A 59 5.32 -1.33 -7.61
CA PHE A 59 6.03 -1.84 -8.79
C PHE A 59 7.49 -2.15 -8.43
N PRO A 60 8.04 -3.29 -8.89
CA PRO A 60 9.46 -3.60 -8.74
C PRO A 60 10.33 -2.50 -9.36
N LEU A 61 11.53 -2.29 -8.83
CA LEU A 61 12.46 -1.30 -9.37
C LEU A 61 13.27 -1.81 -10.57
N LYS A 62 13.71 -3.07 -10.53
CA LYS A 62 14.66 -3.61 -11.51
C LYS A 62 13.97 -4.21 -12.73
N LYS A 63 13.03 -5.14 -12.50
CA LYS A 63 12.31 -5.85 -13.55
C LYS A 63 10.81 -5.68 -13.32
N ILE A 64 10.19 -4.83 -14.13
CA ILE A 64 8.75 -4.53 -14.01
C ILE A 64 7.99 -5.58 -14.81
N ASP A 65 7.80 -6.75 -14.22
CA ASP A 65 7.03 -7.89 -14.75
C ASP A 65 5.80 -8.23 -13.90
N HIS A 66 5.60 -7.54 -12.78
CA HIS A 66 4.43 -7.64 -11.93
C HIS A 66 4.26 -6.37 -11.10
N PHE A 67 3.17 -6.32 -10.35
CA PHE A 67 2.99 -5.36 -9.27
C PHE A 67 2.13 -5.94 -8.15
N ILE A 68 2.28 -5.39 -6.95
CA ILE A 68 1.49 -5.79 -5.78
C ILE A 68 0.44 -4.73 -5.49
N VAL A 69 -0.79 -5.16 -5.25
CA VAL A 69 -1.89 -4.30 -4.81
C VAL A 69 -2.01 -4.36 -3.30
N PHE A 70 -1.97 -3.19 -2.68
CA PHE A 70 -2.22 -3.00 -1.25
C PHE A 70 -3.45 -2.13 -1.04
N GLU A 71 -4.27 -2.49 -0.07
CA GLU A 71 -5.32 -1.62 0.46
C GLU A 71 -4.78 -0.86 1.68
N TYR A 72 -5.15 0.41 1.82
CA TYR A 72 -4.74 1.23 2.97
C TYR A 72 -5.93 1.97 3.58
N VAL A 73 -5.81 2.30 4.87
CA VAL A 73 -6.80 3.11 5.61
C VAL A 73 -6.35 4.56 5.72
N ASP A 74 -5.03 4.75 5.88
CA ASP A 74 -4.40 6.07 5.93
C ASP A 74 -3.41 6.16 4.76
N PRO A 75 -3.50 7.22 3.93
CA PRO A 75 -2.64 7.40 2.78
C PRO A 75 -1.16 7.41 3.14
N TYR A 76 -0.76 7.73 4.36
CA TYR A 76 0.65 7.82 4.76
C TYR A 76 1.22 6.54 5.39
N GLN A 77 0.45 5.45 5.50
CA GLN A 77 0.93 4.19 6.12
C GLN A 77 2.19 3.63 5.44
N TYR A 78 2.43 3.90 4.17
CA TYR A 78 3.65 3.48 3.49
C TYR A 78 4.92 4.17 4.04
N LEU A 79 4.77 5.35 4.67
CA LEU A 79 5.89 6.10 5.24
C LEU A 79 6.44 5.46 6.52
N THR A 80 5.65 4.64 7.22
CA THR A 80 6.08 3.96 8.44
C THR A 80 6.94 2.72 8.14
N LEU A 81 6.99 2.28 6.89
CA LEU A 81 7.83 1.16 6.46
C LEU A 81 9.32 1.55 6.50
N SER A 82 10.12 0.64 7.05
CA SER A 82 11.57 0.74 7.13
C SER A 82 12.19 0.18 5.85
N SER A 83 13.09 0.93 5.21
CA SER A 83 13.84 0.44 4.04
C SER A 83 14.91 -0.60 4.39
N LYS A 84 15.19 -0.80 5.69
CA LYS A 84 16.19 -1.77 6.17
C LYS A 84 15.60 -3.16 6.43
N LYS A 85 14.27 -3.28 6.50
CA LYS A 85 13.58 -4.55 6.75
C LYS A 85 13.22 -5.23 5.42
N VAL A 86 13.36 -6.55 5.38
CA VAL A 86 12.73 -7.40 4.35
C VAL A 86 11.36 -7.82 4.87
N TYR A 87 10.31 -7.38 4.18
CA TYR A 87 8.93 -7.69 4.54
C TYR A 87 8.46 -8.96 3.87
N GLN A 88 7.58 -9.69 4.55
CA GLN A 88 6.78 -10.76 3.95
C GLN A 88 5.43 -10.19 3.51
N LYS A 89 4.78 -10.74 2.48
CA LYS A 89 3.40 -10.31 2.13
C LYS A 89 2.44 -10.46 3.33
N THR A 90 2.70 -11.46 4.17
CA THR A 90 1.94 -11.73 5.41
C THR A 90 2.14 -10.69 6.51
N ASP A 91 3.15 -9.83 6.43
CA ASP A 91 3.32 -8.68 7.32
C ASP A 91 2.25 -7.60 7.07
N PHE A 92 1.64 -7.61 5.89
CA PHE A 92 0.62 -6.64 5.49
C PHE A 92 -0.78 -7.21 5.71
N LYS A 93 -1.18 -7.32 6.98
CA LYS A 93 -2.55 -7.63 7.38
C LYS A 93 -3.12 -6.35 7.99
N MET A 94 -4.22 -5.82 7.43
CA MET A 94 -4.87 -4.64 8.01
C MET A 94 -5.19 -4.95 9.47
N GLN A 95 -4.52 -4.28 10.41
CA GLN A 95 -5.04 -4.23 11.76
C GLN A 95 -6.38 -3.49 11.68
N LYS A 96 -7.44 -4.06 12.28
CA LYS A 96 -8.65 -3.29 12.54
C LYS A 96 -8.22 -2.11 13.40
N LYS A 97 -8.59 -0.89 12.99
CA LYS A 97 -8.43 0.30 13.82
C LYS A 97 -9.15 -0.04 15.14
N LYS A 98 -8.41 -0.28 16.23
CA LYS A 98 -9.01 -0.23 17.56
C LYS A 98 -9.51 1.20 17.68
N VAL A 99 -10.82 1.39 17.65
CA VAL A 99 -11.40 2.66 18.04
C VAL A 99 -11.27 2.64 19.55
N GLU A 100 -10.18 3.19 20.08
CA GLU A 100 -10.14 3.57 21.48
C GLU A 100 -11.08 4.77 21.60
N TYR A 101 -12.29 4.51 22.06
CA TYR A 101 -13.18 5.58 22.50
C TYR A 101 -12.57 6.12 23.79
N ILE A 102 -12.09 7.37 23.75
CA ILE A 102 -11.52 8.10 24.90
C ILE A 102 -12.59 8.37 25.99
N TYR A 103 -13.82 7.90 25.80
CA TYR A 103 -14.94 8.12 26.71
C TYR A 103 -15.21 6.97 27.69
N ASP A 104 -14.61 5.79 27.53
CA ASP A 104 -14.82 4.67 28.47
C ASP A 104 -14.11 4.88 29.83
N ASP A 105 -13.15 5.81 29.90
CA ASP A 105 -12.42 6.13 31.15
C ASP A 105 -13.13 7.16 32.04
N TRP A 106 -14.29 7.71 31.63
CA TRP A 106 -15.05 8.67 32.45
C TRP A 106 -16.09 8.02 33.38
N GLU A 107 -16.56 6.80 33.11
CA GLU A 107 -17.57 6.12 33.95
C GLU A 107 -16.98 5.31 35.12
N SER A 108 -15.65 5.22 35.24
CA SER A 108 -14.99 4.44 36.30
C SER A 108 -14.39 5.29 37.43
N ALA A 109 -14.67 6.60 37.44
CA ALA A 109 -14.24 7.51 38.52
C ALA A 109 -15.30 7.74 39.61
N GLU A 110 -16.49 7.15 39.50
CA GLU A 110 -17.55 7.24 40.53
C GLU A 110 -18.12 5.85 40.85
N SER A 111 -17.43 5.09 41.71
CA SER A 111 -18.00 3.96 42.47
C SER A 111 -17.20 3.69 43.73
#